data_AF-A0A5U8AD10-F1
#
_entry.id   AF-A0A5U8AD10-F1
#
_cell.length_a   1.000
_cell.length_b   1.000
_cell.length_c   1.000
_cell.angle_alpha   90.00
_cell.angle_beta   90.00
_cell.angle_gamma   90.00
#
_symmetry.space_group_name_H-M   'P 1'
#
loop_
_entity.id
_entity.type
_entity.pdbx_description
1 polymer ?
#
loop_
_entity_poly.entity_id
_entity_poly.type
_entity_poly.pdbx_seq_one_letter_code
_entity_poly.pdbx_strand_id
1 'polypeptide(L)' 'MSNTVCSNESCKKEFIYWEHSGGFPGGKEKEPIVCPYCGHINGYEMTSGLISSKKLEDR' A
#
# COMPACT_ATOMS: atom_id res chain seq x y z
N MET A 1 0.27 -3.35 10.07
CA MET A 1 -0.88 -3.01 9.22
C MET A 1 -1.29 -1.59 9.53
N SER A 2 -1.39 -0.76 8.50
CA SER A 2 -1.63 0.69 8.60
C SER A 2 -2.88 1.06 7.79
N ASN A 3 -3.73 1.94 8.32
CA ASN A 3 -4.89 2.47 7.62
C ASN A 3 -4.51 3.72 6.82
N THR A 4 -5.08 3.89 5.64
CA THR A 4 -4.91 5.12 4.84
C THR A 4 -6.12 5.35 3.94
N VAL A 5 -6.28 6.59 3.48
CA VAL A 5 -7.31 6.99 2.52
C VAL A 5 -6.66 7.14 1.16
N CYS A 6 -7.35 6.68 0.10
CA CYS A 6 -6.89 6.91 -1.26
C CYS A 6 -6.91 8.41 -1.62
N SER A 7 -5.77 8.95 -2.04
CA SER A 7 -5.56 10.33 -2.50
C SER A 7 -6.24 10.64 -3.84
N ASN A 8 -6.62 9.61 -4.60
CA ASN A 8 -7.40 9.79 -5.83
C ASN A 8 -8.80 10.30 -5.48
N GLU A 9 -9.15 11.48 -6.00
CA GLU A 9 -10.41 12.15 -5.71
C GLU A 9 -11.65 11.37 -6.14
N SER A 10 -11.54 10.53 -7.16
CA SER A 10 -12.63 9.66 -7.62
C SER A 10 -12.80 8.42 -6.75
N CYS A 11 -11.76 8.03 -6.00
CA CYS A 11 -11.82 6.86 -5.14
C CYS A 11 -12.17 7.25 -3.70
N LYS A 12 -11.32 8.06 -3.04
CA LYS A 12 -11.44 8.49 -1.63
C LYS A 12 -11.88 7.38 -0.64
N LYS A 13 -11.57 6.12 -0.95
CA LYS A 13 -11.90 4.96 -0.10
C LYS A 13 -10.76 4.70 0.87
N GLU A 14 -11.11 4.35 2.10
CA GLU A 14 -10.18 3.85 3.10
C GLU A 14 -9.75 2.42 2.79
N PHE A 15 -8.47 2.12 3.00
CA PHE A 15 -7.91 0.80 2.84
C PHE A 15 -6.77 0.57 3.83
N ILE A 16 -6.39 -0.70 3.99
CA ILE A 16 -5.23 -1.08 4.79
C ILE A 16 -4.08 -1.50 3.90
N TYR A 17 -2.86 -1.21 4.34
CA TYR A 17 -1.64 -1.74 3.75
C TYR A 17 -0.72 -2.28 4.83
N TRP A 18 0.19 -3.17 4.45
CA TRP A 18 1.22 -3.68 5.33
C TRP A 18 2.46 -4.09 4.54
N GLU A 19 3.59 -3.97 5.21
CA GLU A 19 4.86 -4.45 4.73
C GLU A 19 5.01 -5.96 5.01
N HIS A 20 5.49 -6.69 4.02
CA HIS A 20 6.03 -8.03 4.15
C HIS A 20 7.53 -7.91 4.34
N SER A 21 8.01 -8.03 5.57
CA SER A 21 9.43 -8.09 5.91
C SER A 21 9.98 -9.49 5.56
N GLY A 22 10.27 -9.71 4.29
CA GLY A 22 11.11 -10.81 3.84
C GLY A 22 12.36 -10.17 3.27
N GLY A 23 13.55 -10.52 3.77
CA GLY A 23 14.81 -9.95 3.29
C GLY A 23 15.03 -10.31 1.82
N PHE A 24 14.46 -9.52 0.91
CA PHE A 24 14.63 -9.70 -0.51
C PHE A 24 15.99 -9.08 -0.88
N PRO A 25 16.96 -9.87 -1.36
CA PRO A 25 18.24 -9.33 -1.80
C PRO A 25 18.01 -8.53 -3.08
N GLY A 26 18.03 -7.20 -2.95
CA GLY A 26 17.88 -6.29 -4.08
C GLY A 26 17.67 -4.88 -3.57
N GLY A 27 18.51 -3.94 -4.03
CA GLY A 27 18.57 -2.55 -3.56
C GLY A 27 17.38 -1.68 -3.96
N LYS A 28 16.15 -2.20 -3.79
CA LYS A 28 14.96 -1.38 -3.87
C LYS A 28 14.90 -0.50 -2.62
N GLU A 29 14.95 0.80 -2.85
CA GLU A 29 14.92 1.79 -1.77
C GLU A 29 13.49 2.14 -1.35
N LYS A 30 12.50 1.95 -2.25
CA LYS A 30 11.10 2.35 -2.05
C LYS A 30 10.12 1.38 -2.71
N GLU A 31 9.03 1.07 -2.02
CA GLU A 31 7.91 0.30 -2.55
C GLU A 31 6.64 1.15 -2.63
N PRO A 32 5.83 1.03 -3.69
CA PRO A 32 4.60 1.80 -3.85
C PRO A 32 3.47 1.24 -3.00
N ILE A 33 2.73 2.13 -2.34
CA ILE A 33 1.45 1.81 -1.68
C ILE A 33 0.36 1.94 -2.74
N VAL A 34 -0.13 0.81 -3.25
CA VAL A 34 -1.17 0.80 -4.30
C VAL A 34 -2.56 0.69 -3.67
N CYS A 35 -3.49 1.55 -4.07
CA CYS A 35 -4.88 1.46 -3.64
C CYS A 35 -5.57 0.23 -4.24
N PRO A 36 -6.14 -0.68 -3.43
CA PRO A 36 -6.74 -1.93 -3.93
C PRO A 36 -8.10 -1.74 -4.60
N TYR A 37 -8.67 -0.52 -4.56
CA TYR A 37 -9.94 -0.21 -5.22
C TYR A 37 -9.76 0.31 -6.65
N CYS A 38 -8.79 1.19 -6.88
CA CYS A 38 -8.61 1.88 -8.16
C CYS A 38 -7.21 1.73 -8.78
N GLY A 39 -6.26 1.08 -8.09
CA GLY A 39 -4.89 0.92 -8.57
C GLY A 39 -4.02 2.18 -8.48
N HIS A 40 -4.52 3.28 -7.90
CA HIS A 40 -3.75 4.51 -7.73
C HIS A 40 -2.59 4.33 -6.74
N ILE A 41 -1.43 4.89 -7.05
CA ILE A 41 -0.29 4.92 -6.13
C ILE A 41 -0.53 6.00 -5.09
N ASN A 42 -0.83 5.57 -3.87
CA ASN A 42 -1.15 6.45 -2.74
C ASN A 42 0.08 7.07 -2.10
N GLY A 43 1.26 6.46 -2.30
CA GLY A 43 2.51 6.88 -1.70
C GLY A 43 3.59 5.83 -1.90
N TYR A 44 4.72 6.04 -1.23
CA TYR A 44 5.86 5.11 -1.23
C TYR A 44 6.39 4.97 0.19
N GLU A 45 6.74 3.75 0.61
CA GLU A 45 7.51 3.55 1.84
C GLU A 45 8.92 3.09 1.52
N MET A 46 9.88 3.55 2.33
CA MET A 46 11.25 3.04 2.30
C MET A 46 11.29 1.70 3.04
N THR A 47 11.34 0.61 2.29
CA THR A 47 11.42 -0.74 2.83
C THR A 47 12.19 -1.64 1.87
N SER A 48 12.90 -2.63 2.42
CA SER A 48 13.52 -3.74 1.67
C SER A 48 12.57 -4.93 1.49
N GLY A 49 11.32 -4.81 1.97
CA GLY A 49 10.25 -5.79 1.84
C GLY A 49 9.31 -5.51 0.67
N LEU A 50 8.12 -6.11 0.70
CA LEU A 50 7.04 -5.86 -0.27
C LEU A 50 5.86 -5.19 0.43
N ILE A 51 5.25 -4.17 -0.17
CA ILE A 51 4.00 -3.60 0.35
C ILE A 51 2.81 -4.29 -0.30
N SER A 52 1.89 -4.79 0.51
CA SER A 52 0.58 -5.28 0.08
C SER A 52 -0.52 -4.39 0.63
N SER A 53 -1.65 -4.34 -0.07
CA SER A 53 -2.84 -3.60 0.36
C SER A 53 -4.11 -4.45 0.21
N LYS A 54 -5.09 -4.17 1.08
CA LYS A 54 -6.41 -4.84 1.06
C LYS A 54 -7.52 -3.82 1.23
N LYS A 55 -8.63 -4.08 0.54
CA LYS A 55 -9.92 -3.40 0.74
C LYS A 55 -10.38 -3.62 2.18
N LEU A 56 -10.89 -2.56 2.82
CA LEU A 56 -11.69 -2.70 4.02
C LEU A 56 -13.03 -3.32 3.58
N GLU A 57 -13.25 -4.58 3.96
CA GLU A 57 -14.56 -5.21 3.82
C GLU A 57 -15.43 -4.66 4.94
N ASP A 58 -16.53 -3.98 4.57
CA ASP A 58 -17.57 -3.56 5.50
C ASP A 58 -18.18 -4.82 6.10
N ARG A 59 -18.11 -4.95 7.43
CA ARG A 59 -18.63 -6.10 8.18
C ARG A 59 -20.11 -5.94 8.47
#